data_AF-A0A1X7TPP3-F1
#
_entry.id   AF-A0A1X7TPP3-F1
#
_cell.length_a   1.000
_cell.length_b   1.000
_cell.length_c   1.000
_cell.angle_alpha   90.00
_cell.angle_beta   90.00
_cell.angle_gamma   90.00
#
_symmetry.space_group_name_H-M   'P 1'
#
loop_
_entity.id
_entity.type
_entity.pdbx_description
1 polymer ?
#
loop_
_entity_poly.entity_id
_entity_poly.type
_entity_poly.pdbx_seq_one_letter_code
_entity_poly.pdbx_strand_id
1 'polypeptide(L)'
;MTLNVAAIIVLTSFLLPALPKSLGPAILFVIIGEEGDLFEGDIKFGLNYDRNKRFVLQNLPIAIAKQPALNPSIYSGTLWPNGTVYFKFDENISFENSQTFLTAIGIWEQHTCLKFQQGDENTTAYLLLTDTDGCSSYIGRVRIIQEVSISLSCQDVGHAIHELGHAIGLWHEHTRLDC
;
A
#
# COMPACT_ATOMS: atom_id res chain seq x y z
N MET A 1 -27.33 -29.28 -9.33
CA MET A 1 -26.74 -28.03 -9.85
C MET A 1 -25.90 -27.45 -8.73
N THR A 2 -24.61 -27.32 -8.99
CA THR A 2 -23.51 -27.09 -8.04
C THR A 2 -23.52 -25.68 -7.42
N LEU A 3 -22.90 -25.60 -6.23
CA LEU A 3 -22.82 -24.45 -5.30
C LEU A 3 -22.28 -23.15 -5.90
N ASN A 4 -22.68 -22.01 -5.33
CA ASN A 4 -21.84 -20.82 -5.29
C ASN A 4 -21.92 -20.18 -3.90
N VAL A 5 -20.79 -20.13 -3.21
CA VAL A 5 -20.58 -19.64 -1.84
C VAL A 5 -19.88 -18.29 -1.95
N ALA A 6 -20.54 -17.21 -1.54
CA ALA A 6 -19.89 -15.94 -1.20
C ALA A 6 -20.87 -15.08 -0.39
N ALA A 7 -21.01 -15.42 0.89
CA ALA A 7 -21.61 -14.56 1.91
C ALA A 7 -20.84 -14.81 3.20
N ILE A 8 -20.88 -13.85 4.13
CA ILE A 8 -20.23 -13.80 5.46
C ILE A 8 -18.88 -13.04 5.34
N ILE A 9 -18.62 -11.85 5.94
CA ILE A 9 -18.97 -11.33 7.26
C ILE A 9 -19.11 -9.79 7.24
N VAL A 10 -20.28 -9.27 7.63
CA VAL A 10 -20.41 -8.05 8.45
C VAL A 10 -21.19 -8.48 9.67
N LEU A 11 -20.59 -8.47 10.86
CA LEU A 11 -21.31 -8.35 12.14
C LEU A 11 -20.32 -8.10 13.29
N THR A 12 -20.40 -6.86 13.79
CA THR A 12 -20.43 -6.47 15.21
C THR A 12 -19.27 -6.84 16.13
N SER A 13 -18.58 -5.78 16.55
CA SER A 13 -18.12 -5.56 17.92
C SER A 13 -19.09 -6.09 18.98
N PHE A 14 -18.70 -7.11 19.74
CA PHE A 14 -18.71 -7.21 21.22
C PHE A 14 -18.30 -8.64 21.62
N LEU A 15 -17.37 -8.73 22.58
CA LEU A 15 -16.88 -9.91 23.31
C LEU A 15 -15.83 -10.81 22.59
N LEU A 16 -14.56 -10.44 22.75
CA LEU A 16 -13.44 -11.38 22.75
C LEU A 16 -12.83 -11.46 24.16
N PRO A 17 -12.92 -12.59 24.87
CA PRO A 17 -11.88 -13.01 25.79
C PRO A 17 -10.85 -13.86 25.02
N ALA A 18 -9.57 -13.49 25.19
CA ALA A 18 -8.37 -14.28 24.96
C ALA A 18 -8.07 -14.78 23.54
N LEU A 19 -7.24 -14.04 22.80
CA LEU A 19 -6.37 -14.61 21.76
C LEU A 19 -4.96 -14.88 22.33
N PRO A 20 -4.31 -15.99 21.94
CA PRO A 20 -2.97 -16.36 22.40
C PRO A 20 -1.87 -15.46 21.80
N LYS A 21 -0.84 -15.17 22.62
CA LYS A 21 0.27 -14.22 22.37
C LYS A 21 1.33 -14.68 21.33
N SER A 22 0.96 -15.37 20.24
CA SER A 22 1.96 -15.90 19.28
C SER A 22 1.73 -15.55 17.82
N LEU A 23 0.90 -14.57 17.51
CA LEU A 23 0.87 -13.95 16.18
C LEU A 23 1.47 -12.55 16.29
N GLY A 24 2.49 -12.27 15.49
CA GLY A 24 3.02 -10.91 15.29
C GLY A 24 1.92 -9.95 14.81
N PRO A 25 2.18 -8.63 14.76
CA PRO A 25 1.12 -7.64 14.54
C PRO A 25 0.48 -7.88 13.17
N ALA A 26 -0.75 -8.40 13.19
CA ALA A 26 -1.59 -8.50 12.01
C ALA A 26 -1.94 -7.08 11.59
N ILE A 27 -1.29 -6.61 10.53
CA ILE A 27 -1.62 -5.33 9.91
C ILE A 27 -3.02 -5.50 9.32
N LEU A 28 -3.91 -4.63 9.77
CA LEU A 28 -5.34 -4.61 9.46
C LEU A 28 -5.53 -4.62 7.93
N PHE A 29 -6.23 -5.63 7.42
CA PHE A 29 -6.62 -5.75 6.02
C PHE A 29 -7.69 -4.71 5.70
N VAL A 30 -7.37 -3.73 4.85
CA VAL A 30 -8.36 -2.80 4.30
C VAL A 30 -8.25 -2.92 2.78
N ILE A 31 -9.31 -3.39 2.12
CA ILE A 31 -9.44 -3.46 0.66
C ILE A 31 -10.44 -2.38 0.27
N ILE A 32 -10.04 -1.45 -0.59
CA ILE A 32 -10.85 -0.28 -0.94
C ILE A 32 -10.39 0.20 -2.32
N GLY A 33 -11.25 0.02 -3.32
CA GLY A 33 -10.98 0.46 -4.69
C GLY A 33 -12.03 1.46 -5.18
N GLU A 34 -11.59 2.45 -5.95
CA GLU A 34 -12.09 2.85 -7.29
C GLU A 34 -11.56 4.25 -7.71
N GLU A 35 -10.84 4.37 -8.84
CA GLU A 35 -11.28 4.98 -10.13
C GLU A 35 -10.10 5.09 -11.13
N GLY A 36 -10.33 4.80 -12.41
CA GLY A 36 -9.37 5.06 -13.52
C GLY A 36 -8.52 3.87 -13.99
N ASP A 37 -7.59 4.13 -14.92
CA ASP A 37 -6.67 3.16 -15.60
C ASP A 37 -5.68 2.43 -14.66
N LEU A 38 -5.93 2.46 -13.35
CA LEU A 38 -5.14 1.87 -12.26
C LEU A 38 -5.31 0.35 -12.23
N PHE A 39 -4.27 -0.35 -11.79
CA PHE A 39 -4.34 -1.79 -11.61
C PHE A 39 -5.03 -2.12 -10.30
N GLU A 40 -6.01 -3.04 -10.33
CA GLU A 40 -6.82 -3.43 -9.15
C GLU A 40 -7.56 -2.28 -8.46
N GLY A 41 -7.61 -1.10 -9.06
CA GLY A 41 -8.41 0.05 -8.62
C GLY A 41 -7.60 1.22 -8.06
N ASP A 42 -6.38 0.98 -7.58
CA ASP A 42 -5.56 1.91 -6.77
C ASP A 42 -4.04 1.83 -7.06
N ILE A 43 -3.56 0.81 -7.79
CA ILE A 43 -2.12 0.64 -8.05
C ILE A 43 -1.67 1.37 -9.31
N LYS A 44 -0.72 2.31 -9.13
CA LYS A 44 0.03 2.99 -10.19
C LYS A 44 1.23 2.16 -10.64
N PHE A 45 1.48 2.08 -11.96
CA PHE A 45 2.69 1.49 -12.53
C PHE A 45 3.68 2.54 -13.06
N GLY A 46 4.97 2.38 -12.75
CA GLY A 46 6.02 3.32 -13.16
C GLY A 46 6.32 3.30 -14.67
N LEU A 47 6.98 4.34 -15.21
CA LEU A 47 7.31 4.44 -16.65
C LEU A 47 8.19 3.30 -17.20
N ASN A 48 8.97 2.63 -16.33
CA ASN A 48 9.77 1.45 -16.69
C ASN A 48 8.97 0.13 -16.67
N TYR A 49 7.72 0.20 -16.25
CA TYR A 49 6.74 -0.87 -16.37
C TYR A 49 6.15 -0.81 -17.77
N ASP A 50 6.87 -1.41 -18.72
CA ASP A 50 6.48 -1.52 -20.12
C ASP A 50 5.01 -1.98 -20.24
N ARG A 51 4.22 -1.32 -21.09
CA ARG A 51 2.86 -1.77 -21.43
C ARG A 51 2.85 -3.19 -22.01
N ASN A 52 3.97 -3.67 -22.56
CA ASN A 52 4.17 -5.08 -22.96
C ASN A 52 4.62 -5.99 -21.81
N LYS A 53 5.14 -5.44 -20.70
CA LYS A 53 5.31 -6.16 -19.43
C LYS A 53 4.02 -6.29 -18.63
N ARG A 54 2.95 -5.58 -19.00
CA ARG A 54 1.57 -5.95 -18.64
C ARG A 54 1.31 -7.41 -19.03
N PHE A 55 1.81 -7.82 -20.20
CA PHE A 55 1.81 -9.20 -20.67
C PHE A 55 2.80 -10.09 -19.90
N VAL A 56 4.02 -9.63 -19.60
CA VAL A 56 5.00 -10.44 -18.85
C VAL A 56 4.56 -10.68 -17.40
N LEU A 57 3.88 -9.75 -16.74
CA LEU A 57 3.32 -9.97 -15.41
C LEU A 57 1.98 -10.69 -15.44
N GLN A 58 1.20 -10.57 -16.53
CA GLN A 58 0.06 -11.47 -16.78
C GLN A 58 0.49 -12.92 -17.12
N ASN A 59 1.71 -13.14 -17.65
CA ASN A 59 2.19 -14.45 -18.13
C ASN A 59 3.34 -15.08 -17.31
N LEU A 60 4.05 -14.33 -16.47
CA LEU A 60 4.51 -14.86 -15.19
C LEU A 60 3.24 -15.08 -14.37
N PRO A 61 3.14 -16.12 -13.53
CA PRO A 61 2.07 -16.16 -12.56
C PRO A 61 2.19 -14.87 -11.74
N ILE A 62 1.23 -13.94 -11.89
CA ILE A 62 1.14 -12.66 -11.16
C ILE A 62 1.51 -12.88 -9.68
N ALA A 63 1.10 -14.02 -9.14
CA ALA A 63 1.43 -14.56 -7.84
C ALA A 63 2.91 -14.62 -7.44
N ILE A 64 3.82 -14.98 -8.36
CA ILE A 64 5.26 -15.03 -8.08
C ILE A 64 5.78 -13.60 -7.88
N ALA A 65 5.26 -12.65 -8.67
CA ALA A 65 5.61 -11.25 -8.54
C ALA A 65 4.90 -10.55 -7.38
N LYS A 66 3.85 -11.15 -6.78
CA LYS A 66 3.09 -10.62 -5.62
C LYS A 66 3.51 -11.19 -4.27
N GLN A 67 4.39 -12.18 -4.24
CA GLN A 67 4.93 -12.74 -3.01
C GLN A 67 6.41 -12.37 -2.85
N PRO A 68 6.73 -11.33 -2.05
CA PRO A 68 8.11 -10.90 -1.79
C PRO A 68 9.00 -12.04 -1.30
N ALA A 69 8.43 -12.99 -0.55
CA ALA A 69 9.10 -14.17 -0.03
C ALA A 69 9.46 -15.22 -1.11
N LEU A 70 8.71 -15.28 -2.22
CA LEU A 70 8.93 -16.29 -3.27
C LEU A 70 9.94 -15.83 -4.32
N ASN A 71 10.12 -14.53 -4.54
CA ASN A 71 11.11 -14.05 -5.49
C ASN A 71 11.78 -12.73 -5.08
N PRO A 72 12.71 -12.76 -4.12
CA PRO A 72 13.43 -11.57 -3.66
C PRO A 72 14.18 -10.83 -4.78
N SER A 73 14.53 -11.51 -5.88
CA SER A 73 15.26 -10.92 -7.00
C SER A 73 14.41 -9.99 -7.88
N ILE A 74 13.07 -10.16 -7.89
CA ILE A 74 12.13 -9.25 -8.56
C ILE A 74 11.95 -7.95 -7.77
N TYR A 75 12.00 -8.03 -6.44
CA TYR A 75 11.88 -6.90 -5.51
C TYR A 75 13.22 -6.26 -5.15
N SER A 76 14.33 -6.86 -5.60
CA SER A 76 15.68 -6.35 -5.39
C SER A 76 15.82 -5.00 -6.11
N GLY A 77 15.80 -3.92 -5.34
CA GLY A 77 15.88 -2.54 -5.83
C GLY A 77 14.56 -1.77 -5.79
N THR A 78 13.44 -2.40 -5.45
CA THR A 78 12.14 -1.72 -5.24
C THR A 78 11.79 -1.52 -3.78
N LEU A 79 12.65 -1.96 -2.85
CA LEU A 79 12.47 -1.70 -1.41
C LEU A 79 13.16 -0.40 -1.00
N TRP A 80 12.65 0.22 0.07
CA TRP A 80 13.25 1.40 0.67
C TRP A 80 14.57 1.03 1.39
N PRO A 81 15.68 1.71 1.07
CA PRO A 81 16.97 1.41 1.68
C PRO A 81 16.91 1.50 3.21
N ASN A 82 17.44 0.50 3.90
CA ASN A 82 17.47 0.40 5.37
C ASN A 82 16.09 0.46 6.05
N GLY A 83 14.99 0.26 5.30
CA GLY A 83 13.63 0.41 5.83
C GLY A 83 13.26 1.87 6.14
N THR A 84 14.02 2.84 5.63
CA THR A 84 13.73 4.27 5.81
C THR A 84 12.99 4.82 4.60
N VAL A 85 11.77 5.30 4.83
CA VAL A 85 10.92 5.95 3.84
C VAL A 85 10.95 7.45 4.11
N TYR A 86 11.50 8.22 3.19
CA TYR A 86 11.40 9.68 3.27
C TYR A 86 10.05 10.13 2.71
N PHE A 87 9.44 11.14 3.32
CA PHE A 87 8.20 11.73 2.81
C PHE A 87 8.22 13.26 2.89
N LYS A 88 7.45 13.90 2.02
CA LYS A 88 7.11 15.32 2.09
C LYS A 88 5.62 15.48 1.81
N PHE A 89 5.03 16.52 2.37
CA PHE A 89 3.66 16.91 2.04
C PHE A 89 3.67 17.76 0.77
N ASP A 90 2.68 17.55 -0.09
CA ASP A 90 2.36 18.52 -1.13
C ASP A 90 2.04 19.88 -0.49
N GLU A 91 2.41 20.97 -1.16
CA GLU A 91 2.18 22.32 -0.62
C GLU A 91 0.69 22.65 -0.43
N ASN A 92 -0.19 21.96 -1.18
CA ASN A 92 -1.62 22.21 -1.16
C ASN A 92 -2.41 21.20 -0.33
N ILE A 93 -1.74 20.21 0.31
CA ILE A 93 -2.45 19.19 1.07
C ILE A 93 -3.25 19.84 2.22
N SER A 94 -4.47 19.35 2.44
CA SER A 94 -5.25 19.80 3.59
C SER A 94 -4.58 19.45 4.93
N PHE A 95 -4.79 20.28 5.94
CA PHE A 95 -4.30 19.99 7.30
C PHE A 95 -4.84 18.66 7.83
N GLU A 96 -6.11 18.37 7.59
CA GLU A 96 -6.77 17.15 8.04
C GLU A 96 -6.21 15.90 7.36
N ASN A 97 -5.93 15.97 6.05
CA ASN A 97 -5.31 14.86 5.34
C ASN A 97 -3.85 14.66 5.78
N SER A 98 -3.12 15.75 6.06
CA SER A 98 -1.78 15.67 6.66
C SER A 98 -1.80 14.92 7.99
N GLN A 99 -2.77 15.21 8.87
CA GLN A 99 -2.93 14.49 10.14
C GLN A 99 -3.30 13.01 9.93
N THR A 100 -4.10 12.72 8.90
CA THR A 100 -4.47 11.35 8.52
C THR A 100 -3.24 10.53 8.13
N PHE A 101 -2.39 11.09 7.25
CA PHE A 101 -1.10 10.47 6.90
C PHE A 101 -0.17 10.30 8.10
N LEU A 102 -0.02 11.32 8.95
CA LEU A 102 0.84 11.22 10.14
C LEU A 102 0.36 10.11 11.10
N THR A 103 -0.95 9.95 11.24
CA THR A 103 -1.54 8.88 12.06
C THR A 103 -1.22 7.51 11.46
N ALA A 104 -1.42 7.32 10.16
CA ALA A 104 -1.11 6.08 9.46
C ALA A 104 0.40 5.72 9.51
N ILE A 105 1.27 6.72 9.35
CA ILE A 105 2.71 6.59 9.52
C ILE A 105 3.05 6.08 10.93
N GLY A 106 2.47 6.69 11.97
CA GLY A 106 2.68 6.28 13.36
C GLY A 106 2.29 4.82 13.60
N ILE A 107 1.20 4.35 12.97
CA ILE A 107 0.78 2.94 13.03
C ILE A 107 1.81 2.02 12.38
N TRP A 108 2.33 2.37 11.20
CA TRP A 108 3.39 1.59 10.54
C TRP A 108 4.67 1.51 11.39
N GLU A 109 5.13 2.62 11.94
CA GLU A 109 6.33 2.67 12.79
C GLU A 109 6.13 1.92 14.12
N GLN A 110 4.93 1.91 14.67
CA GLN A 110 4.61 1.20 15.91
C GLN A 110 4.63 -0.32 15.74
N HIS A 111 4.25 -0.81 14.56
CA HIS A 111 4.04 -2.25 14.30
C HIS A 111 5.10 -2.90 13.42
N THR A 112 6.06 -2.14 12.90
CA THR A 112 7.10 -2.66 12.02
C THR A 112 8.48 -2.07 12.37
N CYS A 113 9.52 -2.49 11.65
CA CYS A 113 10.85 -1.89 11.74
C CYS A 113 11.07 -0.70 10.78
N LEU A 114 10.03 -0.29 10.05
CA LEU A 114 10.09 0.84 9.13
C LEU A 114 10.26 2.15 9.88
N LYS A 115 10.91 3.11 9.22
CA LYS A 115 11.09 4.47 9.72
C LYS A 115 10.61 5.44 8.65
N PHE A 116 9.70 6.32 9.00
CA PHE A 116 9.24 7.41 8.14
C PHE A 116 9.90 8.70 8.58
N GLN A 117 10.62 9.35 7.67
CA GLN A 117 11.33 10.59 7.96
C GLN A 117 10.83 11.70 7.07
N GLN A 118 10.39 12.79 7.68
CA GLN A 118 10.04 13.99 6.91
C GLN A 118 11.31 14.55 6.26
N GLY A 119 11.28 14.68 4.94
CA GLY A 119 12.42 15.11 4.14
C GLY A 119 12.69 16.61 4.29
N ASP A 120 13.97 16.96 4.32
CA ASP A 120 14.45 18.34 4.26
C ASP A 120 14.71 18.79 2.81
N GLU A 121 15.27 19.99 2.63
CA GLU A 121 15.63 20.53 1.30
C GLU A 121 16.63 19.64 0.52
N ASN A 122 17.46 18.88 1.22
CA ASN A 122 18.48 18.01 0.63
C ASN A 122 17.94 16.62 0.27
N THR A 123 16.74 16.28 0.74
CA THR A 123 16.12 14.98 0.50
C THR A 123 15.64 14.91 -0.94
N THR A 124 16.35 14.14 -1.76
CA THR A 124 16.09 14.03 -3.21
C THR A 124 15.11 12.93 -3.58
N ALA A 125 15.02 11.85 -2.81
CA ALA A 125 14.12 10.73 -3.08
C ALA A 125 13.15 10.47 -1.92
N TYR A 126 11.85 10.58 -2.17
CA TYR A 126 10.81 10.56 -1.13
C TYR A 126 9.41 10.28 -1.70
N LEU A 127 8.48 9.95 -0.82
CA LEU A 127 7.04 9.95 -1.07
C LEU A 127 6.49 11.37 -1.00
N LEU A 128 5.81 11.82 -2.04
CA LEU A 128 5.02 13.06 -2.01
C LEU A 128 3.59 12.69 -1.58
N LEU A 129 3.18 13.11 -0.39
CA LEU A 129 1.85 12.84 0.16
C LEU A 129 0.90 13.95 -0.30
N THR A 130 -0.16 13.59 -1.02
CA THR A 130 -1.05 14.53 -1.73
C THR A 130 -2.53 14.14 -1.61
N ASP A 131 -3.43 15.05 -1.98
CA ASP A 131 -4.88 14.88 -2.03
C ASP A 131 -5.51 15.05 -3.43
N THR A 132 -4.68 15.07 -4.49
CA THR A 132 -5.11 15.51 -5.82
C THR A 132 -5.75 14.44 -6.71
N ASP A 133 -5.33 13.18 -6.64
CA ASP A 133 -5.65 12.16 -7.66
C ASP A 133 -6.15 10.84 -7.04
N GLY A 134 -7.37 10.87 -6.50
CA GLY A 134 -8.03 9.70 -5.92
C GLY A 134 -7.21 9.08 -4.77
N CYS A 135 -7.38 7.78 -4.59
CA CYS A 135 -6.69 6.96 -3.59
C CYS A 135 -5.79 6.02 -4.37
N SER A 136 -4.48 6.27 -4.35
CA SER A 136 -3.56 5.48 -5.17
C SER A 136 -2.11 5.64 -4.79
N SER A 137 -1.34 4.60 -5.11
CA SER A 137 0.08 4.52 -4.82
C SER A 137 0.81 3.60 -5.80
N TYR A 138 2.12 3.76 -5.87
CA TYR A 138 2.98 2.80 -6.57
C TYR A 138 3.37 1.67 -5.62
N ILE A 139 3.68 0.50 -6.19
CA ILE A 139 4.20 -0.61 -5.38
C ILE A 139 5.71 -0.50 -5.22
N GLY A 140 6.14 -0.26 -3.98
CA GLY A 140 7.53 -0.08 -3.61
C GLY A 140 8.13 1.24 -4.11
N ARG A 141 9.45 1.36 -3.99
CA ARG A 141 10.25 2.49 -4.47
C ARG A 141 10.58 2.33 -5.95
N VAL A 142 9.82 2.99 -6.81
CA VAL A 142 9.94 2.87 -8.28
C VAL A 142 10.46 4.12 -8.96
N ARG A 143 10.46 5.26 -8.26
CA ARG A 143 10.98 6.55 -8.75
C ARG A 143 11.74 7.28 -7.65
N ILE A 144 12.38 8.38 -8.03
CA ILE A 144 13.05 9.29 -7.10
C ILE A 144 11.99 9.98 -6.23
N ILE A 145 11.06 10.71 -6.87
CA ILE A 145 9.86 11.25 -6.22
C ILE A 145 8.66 10.47 -6.74
N GLN A 146 7.81 9.99 -5.85
CA GLN A 146 6.58 9.29 -6.21
C GLN A 146 5.45 9.70 -5.28
N GLU A 147 4.25 9.83 -5.83
CA GLU A 147 3.08 10.25 -5.07
C GLU A 147 2.43 9.09 -4.34
N VAL A 148 1.87 9.40 -3.16
CA VAL A 148 0.84 8.63 -2.48
C VAL A 148 -0.34 9.59 -2.32
N SER A 149 -1.44 9.30 -2.99
CA SER A 149 -2.61 10.19 -3.03
C SER A 149 -3.73 9.62 -2.18
N ILE A 150 -4.36 10.48 -1.39
CA ILE A 150 -5.62 10.21 -0.72
C ILE A 150 -6.48 11.46 -0.85
N SER A 151 -7.43 11.42 -1.78
CA SER A 151 -8.37 12.52 -1.98
C SER A 151 -9.43 12.60 -0.86
N LEU A 152 -10.22 13.68 -0.86
CA LEU A 152 -11.31 13.86 0.11
C LEU A 152 -12.30 12.68 0.18
N SER A 153 -12.51 11.95 -0.92
CA SER A 153 -13.46 10.82 -0.96
C SER A 153 -13.01 9.60 -0.17
N CYS A 154 -11.72 9.51 0.15
CA CYS A 154 -11.11 8.40 0.89
C CYS A 154 -10.19 8.88 2.01
N GLN A 155 -10.44 10.09 2.51
CA GLN A 155 -9.64 10.73 3.55
C GLN A 155 -9.88 10.10 4.92
N ASP A 156 -9.39 8.88 5.11
CA ASP A 156 -9.34 8.22 6.41
C ASP A 156 -8.05 7.42 6.61
N VAL A 157 -7.79 7.07 7.87
CA VAL A 157 -6.55 6.41 8.30
C VAL A 157 -6.41 5.02 7.65
N GLY A 158 -7.52 4.33 7.36
CA GLY A 158 -7.49 3.01 6.73
C GLY A 158 -6.95 3.07 5.30
N HIS A 159 -7.48 3.99 4.48
CA HIS A 159 -6.93 4.26 3.15
C HIS A 159 -5.48 4.72 3.22
N ALA A 160 -5.12 5.56 4.20
CA ALA A 160 -3.72 5.98 4.34
C ALA A 160 -2.76 4.84 4.67
N ILE A 161 -3.15 3.93 5.56
CA ILE A 161 -2.36 2.72 5.85
C ILE A 161 -2.22 1.88 4.58
N HIS A 162 -3.31 1.70 3.83
CA HIS A 162 -3.37 0.91 2.61
C HIS A 162 -2.41 1.44 1.53
N GLU A 163 -2.52 2.73 1.20
CA GLU A 163 -1.71 3.35 0.14
C GLU A 163 -0.23 3.46 0.51
N LEU A 164 0.08 3.71 1.80
CA LEU A 164 1.45 3.60 2.31
C LEU A 164 1.94 2.15 2.24
N GLY A 165 1.06 1.16 2.45
CA GLY A 165 1.31 -0.27 2.29
C GLY A 165 1.79 -0.61 0.87
N HIS A 166 1.10 -0.10 -0.16
CA HIS A 166 1.59 -0.19 -1.54
C HIS A 166 2.96 0.45 -1.68
N ALA A 167 3.16 1.67 -1.17
CA ALA A 167 4.43 2.39 -1.30
C ALA A 167 5.63 1.65 -0.69
N ILE A 168 5.41 0.79 0.32
CA ILE A 168 6.45 -0.04 0.93
C ILE A 168 6.57 -1.45 0.30
N GLY A 169 5.69 -1.79 -0.65
CA GLY A 169 5.79 -2.98 -1.49
C GLY A 169 4.71 -4.04 -1.29
N LEU A 170 3.61 -3.72 -0.60
CA LEU A 170 2.49 -4.66 -0.42
C LEU A 170 1.55 -4.68 -1.63
N TRP A 171 0.99 -5.85 -1.88
CA TRP A 171 -0.05 -6.09 -2.88
C TRP A 171 -1.35 -6.48 -2.18
N HIS A 172 -2.45 -6.49 -2.92
CA HIS A 172 -3.72 -6.96 -2.40
C HIS A 172 -3.73 -8.45 -2.07
N GLU A 173 -4.12 -8.78 -0.84
CA GLU A 173 -4.15 -10.15 -0.34
C GLU A 173 -5.13 -11.06 -1.11
N HIS A 174 -6.29 -10.53 -1.53
CA HIS A 174 -7.31 -11.31 -2.25
C HIS A 174 -6.85 -11.88 -3.60
N THR A 175 -5.67 -11.47 -4.09
CA THR A 175 -5.11 -11.92 -5.36
C THR A 175 -4.06 -13.02 -5.19
N ARG A 176 -3.93 -13.57 -3.98
CA ARG A 176 -3.14 -14.77 -3.74
C ARG A 176 -3.73 -15.98 -4.44
N LEU A 177 -2.90 -16.98 -4.67
CA LEU A 177 -3.26 -18.21 -5.39
C LEU A 177 -3.70 -19.37 -4.50
N ASP A 178 -3.76 -19.18 -3.18
CA ASP A 178 -4.15 -20.22 -2.23
C ASP A 178 -5.67 -20.36 -2.06
N CYS A 179 -6.43 -19.86 -3.04
CA CYS A 179 -7.88 -19.97 -3.18
C CYS A 179 -8.29 -21.26 -3.90
#